data_AF-A0A523VE38-F1
#
_entry.id   AF-A0A523VE38-F1
#
_cell.length_a   1.000
_cell.length_b   1.000
_cell.length_c   1.000
_cell.angle_alpha   90.00
_cell.angle_beta   90.00
_cell.angle_gamma   90.00
#
_symmetry.space_group_name_H-M   'P 1'
#
loop_
_entity.id
_entity.type
_entity.pdbx_description
1 polymer ?
#
loop_
_entity_poly.entity_id
_entity_poly.type
_entity_poly.pdbx_seq_one_letter_code
_entity_poly.pdbx_strand_id
1 'polypeptide(L)'
;LTTKTPLTDPVLRDELRLETKADIVDMEALYLFISANNLKLPFVSLKVVSDNADNDAILNIKQYGKQWSKVLGKVAFDFINYYLDCRASINIGSSSC
;
A
#
# COMPACT_ATOMS: atom_id res chain seq x y z
N LEU A 1 -6.38 3.46 6.51
CA LEU A 1 -6.62 4.86 6.95
C LEU A 1 -5.57 5.74 6.31
N THR A 2 -5.93 6.93 5.79
CA THR A 2 -4.96 7.90 5.28
C THR A 2 -4.93 9.13 6.19
N THR A 3 -3.76 9.50 6.70
CA THR A 3 -3.53 10.69 7.53
C THR A 3 -2.73 11.74 6.74
N LYS A 4 -2.75 12.99 7.20
CA LYS A 4 -1.97 14.08 6.55
C LYS A 4 -0.51 14.12 7.00
N THR A 5 -0.22 13.54 8.16
CA THR A 5 1.09 13.55 8.81
C THR A 5 1.45 12.15 9.27
N PRO A 6 2.77 11.86 9.42
CA PRO A 6 3.20 10.60 10.01
C PRO A 6 2.59 10.41 11.39
N LEU A 7 2.04 9.23 11.63
CA LEU A 7 1.51 8.85 12.93
C LEU A 7 2.64 8.26 13.77
N THR A 8 2.92 8.93 14.89
CA THR A 8 4.03 8.55 15.80
C THR A 8 3.56 8.39 17.25
N ASP A 9 2.32 8.74 17.54
CA ASP A 9 1.74 8.57 18.86
C ASP A 9 0.92 7.27 18.92
N PRO A 10 1.35 6.27 19.72
CA PRO A 10 0.64 5.01 19.83
C PRO A 10 -0.76 5.14 20.46
N VAL A 11 -1.01 6.15 21.30
CA VAL A 11 -2.34 6.39 21.88
C VAL A 11 -3.29 6.84 20.79
N LEU A 12 -2.89 7.85 20.01
CA LEU A 12 -3.67 8.33 18.86
C LEU A 12 -3.87 7.20 17.82
N ARG A 13 -2.86 6.36 17.59
CA ARG A 13 -2.99 5.18 16.72
C ARG A 13 -4.07 4.23 17.19
N ASP A 14 -4.09 3.90 18.48
CA ASP A 14 -5.06 2.95 19.01
C ASP A 14 -6.48 3.55 19.00
N GLU A 15 -6.64 4.84 19.28
CA GLU A 15 -7.89 5.58 19.13
C GLU A 15 -8.41 5.51 17.68
N LEU A 16 -7.56 5.88 16.71
CA LEU A 16 -7.90 5.84 15.29
C LEU A 16 -8.24 4.43 14.81
N ARG A 17 -7.52 3.41 15.29
CA ARG A 17 -7.81 2.00 15.00
C ARG A 17 -9.18 1.58 15.55
N LEU A 18 -9.52 1.98 16.77
CA LEU A 18 -10.80 1.65 17.39
C LEU A 18 -11.97 2.32 16.67
N GLU A 19 -11.81 3.58 16.25
CA GLU A 19 -12.81 4.35 15.52
C GLU A 19 -13.00 3.82 14.08
N THR A 20 -11.92 3.71 13.33
CA THR A 20 -11.97 3.45 11.88
C THR A 20 -11.92 1.97 11.52
N LYS A 21 -11.55 1.11 12.48
CA LYS A 21 -11.24 -0.32 12.26
C LYS A 21 -10.13 -0.55 11.23
N ALA A 22 -9.29 0.45 10.96
CA ALA A 22 -8.21 0.31 9.99
C ALA A 22 -7.01 -0.47 10.58
N ASP A 23 -6.53 -1.45 9.82
CA ASP A 23 -5.32 -2.22 10.19
C ASP A 23 -4.02 -1.53 9.74
N ILE A 24 -4.10 -0.66 8.73
CA ILE A 24 -2.95 0.01 8.12
C ILE A 24 -3.22 1.51 8.03
N VAL A 25 -2.21 2.30 8.36
CA VAL A 25 -2.18 3.77 8.16
C VAL A 25 -1.16 4.14 7.09
N ASP A 26 -1.49 5.14 6.27
CA ASP A 26 -0.63 5.70 5.24
C ASP A 26 -0.91 7.21 5.06
N MET A 27 -0.26 7.87 4.08
CA MET A 27 -0.45 9.31 3.85
C MET A 27 -0.98 9.68 2.46
N GLU A 28 -1.11 8.71 1.54
CA GLU A 28 -1.36 9.01 0.12
C GLU A 28 -2.58 8.29 -0.49
N ALA A 29 -2.97 7.11 0.01
CA ALA A 29 -3.87 6.20 -0.71
C ALA A 29 -5.23 6.82 -1.02
N LEU A 30 -5.84 7.55 -0.07
CA LEU A 30 -7.12 8.22 -0.32
C LEU A 30 -7.04 9.22 -1.48
N TYR A 31 -5.98 10.02 -1.54
CA TYR A 31 -5.81 11.02 -2.59
C TYR A 31 -5.61 10.36 -3.96
N LEU A 32 -4.78 9.32 -4.01
CA LEU A 32 -4.54 8.55 -5.23
C LEU A 32 -5.80 7.83 -5.71
N PHE A 33 -6.58 7.27 -4.79
CA PHE A 33 -7.86 6.63 -5.11
C PHE A 33 -8.85 7.61 -5.71
N ILE A 34 -9.01 8.79 -5.10
CA ILE A 34 -9.91 9.84 -5.62
C ILE A 34 -9.49 10.24 -7.04
N SER A 35 -8.20 10.44 -7.29
CA SER A 35 -7.68 10.75 -8.63
C SER A 35 -7.97 9.64 -9.64
N ALA A 36 -7.70 8.37 -9.29
CA ALA A 36 -7.97 7.23 -10.17
C ALA A 36 -9.46 7.08 -10.46
N ASN A 37 -10.32 7.24 -9.45
CA ASN A 37 -11.76 7.17 -9.56
C ASN A 37 -12.31 8.26 -10.49
N ASN A 38 -11.82 9.49 -10.36
CA ASN A 38 -12.20 10.61 -11.25
C ASN A 38 -11.82 10.32 -12.72
N LEU A 39 -10.73 9.60 -12.94
CA LEU A 39 -10.27 9.17 -14.28
C LEU A 39 -10.91 7.86 -14.74
N LYS A 40 -11.79 7.25 -13.93
CA LYS A 40 -12.39 5.92 -14.19
C LYS A 40 -11.34 4.83 -14.43
N LEU A 41 -10.22 4.90 -13.73
CA LEU A 41 -9.15 3.91 -13.80
C LEU A 41 -9.30 2.87 -12.67
N PRO A 42 -9.06 1.57 -12.94
CA PRO A 42 -8.90 0.58 -11.87
C PRO A 42 -7.77 1.00 -10.92
N PHE A 43 -8.00 0.86 -9.62
CA PHE A 43 -7.04 1.24 -8.59
C PHE A 43 -6.72 0.07 -7.67
N VAL A 44 -5.43 -0.21 -7.51
CA VAL A 44 -4.90 -1.18 -6.55
C VAL A 44 -3.81 -0.47 -5.75
N SER A 45 -3.85 -0.59 -4.43
CA SER A 45 -2.80 -0.05 -3.55
C SER A 45 -2.06 -1.19 -2.89
N LEU A 46 -0.74 -1.25 -3.11
CA LEU A 46 0.15 -2.17 -2.44
C LEU A 46 0.83 -1.45 -1.27
N LYS A 47 0.81 -2.08 -0.09
CA LYS A 47 1.37 -1.52 1.14
C LYS A 47 2.36 -2.51 1.75
N VAL A 48 3.49 -1.98 2.22
CA VAL A 48 4.43 -2.69 3.07
C VAL A 48 4.32 -2.07 4.46
N VAL A 49 4.14 -2.90 5.48
CA VAL A 49 4.17 -2.43 6.88
C VAL A 49 5.63 -2.12 7.23
N SER A 50 5.94 -0.84 7.33
CA SER A 50 7.32 -0.35 7.55
C SER A 50 7.66 -0.14 9.01
N ASP A 51 6.65 0.03 9.85
CA ASP A 51 6.70 0.37 11.27
C ASP A 51 5.30 0.16 11.90
N ASN A 52 5.19 0.37 13.22
CA ASN A 52 3.97 0.17 13.99
C ASN A 52 3.20 1.47 14.28
N ALA A 53 3.51 2.57 13.59
CA ALA A 53 2.95 3.90 13.83
C ALA A 53 3.06 4.37 15.29
N ASP A 54 4.23 4.16 15.88
CA ASP A 54 4.59 4.54 17.25
C ASP A 54 5.80 5.50 17.25
N ASN A 55 6.36 5.74 18.43
CA ASN A 55 7.42 6.72 18.63
C ASN A 55 8.67 6.44 17.78
N ASP A 56 8.89 5.18 17.37
CA ASP A 56 10.04 4.76 16.59
C ASP A 56 9.80 4.81 15.07
N ALA A 57 8.58 5.11 14.63
CA ALA A 57 8.20 5.09 13.21
C ALA A 57 9.17 5.90 12.32
N ILE A 58 9.51 7.13 12.72
CA ILE A 58 10.43 7.98 11.95
C ILE A 58 11.83 7.38 11.87
N LEU A 59 12.31 6.76 12.95
CA LEU A 59 13.63 6.11 12.98
C LEU A 59 13.64 4.85 12.11
N ASN A 60 12.59 4.03 12.21
CA ASN A 60 12.42 2.83 11.40
C ASN A 60 12.40 3.14 9.91
N ILE A 61 11.68 4.19 9.49
CA ILE A 61 11.67 4.64 8.10
C ILE A 61 13.06 5.11 7.65
N LYS A 62 13.77 5.88 8.47
CA LYS A 62 15.13 6.34 8.15
C LYS A 62 16.12 5.19 8.00
N GLN A 63 16.02 4.18 8.86
CA GLN A 63 16.95 3.06 8.89
C GLN A 63 16.66 2.03 7.79
N TYR A 64 15.38 1.67 7.61
CA TYR A 64 14.98 0.53 6.78
C TYR A 64 14.24 0.93 5.49
N GLY A 65 13.94 2.22 5.27
CA GLY A 65 13.13 2.67 4.14
C GLY A 65 13.64 2.20 2.78
N LYS A 66 14.97 2.19 2.57
CA LYS A 66 15.57 1.66 1.32
C LYS A 66 15.29 0.17 1.11
N GLN A 67 15.27 -0.62 2.18
CA GLN A 67 14.95 -2.05 2.11
C GLN A 67 13.46 -2.24 1.78
N TRP A 68 12.57 -1.49 2.44
CA TRP A 68 11.13 -1.54 2.16
C TRP A 68 10.78 -1.11 0.74
N SER A 69 11.44 -0.09 0.19
CA SER A 69 11.28 0.28 -1.21
C SER A 69 11.68 -0.85 -2.17
N LYS A 70 12.76 -1.59 -1.88
CA LYS A 70 13.16 -2.74 -2.71
C LYS A 70 12.13 -3.88 -2.64
N VAL A 71 11.61 -4.18 -1.45
CA VAL A 71 10.57 -5.20 -1.27
C VAL A 71 9.31 -4.82 -2.03
N LEU A 72 8.81 -3.59 -1.84
CA LEU A 72 7.63 -3.10 -2.53
C LEU A 72 7.83 -3.11 -4.06
N GLY A 73 9.00 -2.69 -4.54
CA GLY A 73 9.34 -2.70 -5.96
C GLY A 73 9.31 -4.11 -6.56
N LYS A 74 9.86 -5.11 -5.84
CA LYS A 74 9.80 -6.51 -6.27
C LYS A 74 8.35 -7.01 -6.34
N VAL A 75 7.55 -6.77 -5.29
CA VAL A 75 6.15 -7.22 -5.25
C VAL A 75 5.32 -6.56 -6.35
N ALA A 76 5.51 -5.26 -6.60
CA ALA A 76 4.84 -4.56 -7.68
C ALA A 76 5.22 -5.13 -9.06
N PHE A 77 6.51 -5.41 -9.29
CA PHE A 77 6.98 -6.03 -10.52
C PHE A 77 6.36 -7.42 -10.74
N ASP A 78 6.38 -8.28 -9.70
CA ASP A 78 5.79 -9.61 -9.76
C ASP A 78 4.28 -9.55 -10.05
N PHE A 79 3.57 -8.61 -9.41
CA PHE A 79 2.13 -8.38 -9.64
C PHE A 79 1.84 -7.94 -11.08
N ILE A 80 2.64 -7.02 -11.64
CA ILE A 80 2.49 -6.56 -13.02
C ILE A 80 2.70 -7.72 -14.00
N ASN A 81 3.75 -8.52 -13.82
CA ASN A 81 4.02 -9.66 -14.69
C ASN A 81 2.90 -10.69 -14.63
N TYR A 82 2.45 -11.05 -13.42
CA TYR A 82 1.30 -11.95 -13.25
C TYR A 82 0.06 -11.46 -14.01
N TYR A 83 -0.25 -10.16 -13.91
CA TYR A 83 -1.40 -9.59 -14.60
C TYR A 83 -1.24 -9.62 -16.13
N LEU A 84 -0.05 -9.31 -16.63
CA LEU A 84 0.25 -9.34 -18.07
C LEU A 84 0.16 -10.78 -18.63
N ASP A 85 0.71 -11.75 -17.91
CA ASP A 85 0.71 -13.16 -18.30
C ASP A 85 -0.71 -13.75 -18.30
N CYS A 86 -1.52 -13.46 -17.27
CA CYS A 86 -2.92 -13.90 -17.25
C CYS A 86 -3.75 -13.23 -18.35
N ARG A 87 -3.52 -11.95 -18.66
CA ARG A 87 -4.17 -11.30 -19.80
C ARG A 87 -3.78 -11.93 -21.13
N ALA A 88 -2.50 -12.25 -21.31
CA ALA A 88 -2.02 -12.92 -22.51
C ALA A 88 -2.72 -14.27 -22.68
N SER A 89 -2.81 -15.05 -21.59
CA SER A 89 -3.45 -16.39 -21.54
C SER A 89 -4.94 -16.35 -21.89
N ILE A 90 -5.68 -15.35 -21.41
CA ILE A 90 -7.10 -15.15 -21.76
C ILE A 90 -7.26 -14.86 -23.27
N ASN A 91 -6.37 -14.06 -23.85
CA ASN A 91 -6.44 -13.68 -25.27
C ASN A 91 -6.10 -14.82 -26.23
N ILE A 92 -5.39 -15.86 -25.77
CA ILE A 92 -5.06 -17.06 -26.55
C ILE A 92 -5.96 -18.27 -26.25
N GLY A 93 -6.98 -18.09 -25.40
CA GLY A 93 -7.93 -19.16 -25.07
C GLY A 93 -7.37 -20.28 -24.16
N SER A 94 -6.24 -20.07 -23.49
CA SER A 94 -5.67 -21.04 -22.55
C SER A 94 -6.14 -20.76 -21.12
N SER A 95 -6.87 -21.70 -20.51
CA SER A 95 -7.46 -21.58 -19.17
C SER A 95 -6.49 -21.88 -18.02
N SER A 96 -5.25 -21.37 -18.10
CA SER A 96 -4.24 -21.52 -17.05
C SER A 96 -3.96 -20.20 -16.34
N CYS A 97 -5.05 -19.49 -16.03
CA CYS A 97 -5.29 -18.67 -14.85
C CYS A 97 -6.77 -18.94 -14.48
#